data_AF-A0AAU5YEQ2-F1
#
_entry.id   AF-A0AAU5YEQ2-F1
#
_cell.length_a   1.000
_cell.length_b   1.000
_cell.length_c   1.000
_cell.angle_alpha   90.00
_cell.angle_beta   90.00
_cell.angle_gamma   90.00
#
_symmetry.space_group_name_H-M   'P 1'
#
loop_
_entity.id
_entity.type
_entity.pdbx_description
1 polymer ?
#
loop_
_entity_poly.entity_id
_entity_poly.type
_entity_poly.pdbx_seq_one_letter_code
_entity_poly.pdbx_strand_id
1 'polypeptide(L)'
;MARTTTITLADDSVLEVEHDGDWVQSDMPQPDPRWRATDSNGHEHYYAEGSDRYPTLELVFGEPYWCEDCRDEHQDNWYECRQCREKVRPGTRIDSTPKWIAGPTYYSLNGEPIGKERADEILAEAWRRADEAAKISSRPAIGTRVGLDDATVTVVPTADSAPGSEVTVMFDGTGAMETVSLTRLRAVRR
;
A
#
# COMPACT_ATOMS: atom_id res chain seq x y z
N MET A 1 15.03 -10.57 13.71
CA MET A 1 14.73 -9.81 14.97
C MET A 1 13.25 -9.52 15.00
N ALA A 2 12.48 -10.27 15.79
CA ALA A 2 11.02 -10.13 15.78
C ALA A 2 10.58 -8.72 16.23
N ARG A 3 9.61 -8.15 15.52
CA ARG A 3 8.92 -6.91 15.89
C ARG A 3 7.56 -7.25 16.46
N THR A 4 7.36 -6.97 17.74
CA THR A 4 6.07 -7.18 18.41
C THR A 4 5.27 -5.88 18.45
N THR A 5 4.05 -5.93 17.97
CA THR A 5 3.05 -4.86 18.12
C THR A 5 2.01 -5.32 19.12
N THR A 6 1.72 -4.49 20.12
CA THR A 6 0.75 -4.79 21.17
C THR A 6 -0.46 -3.88 20.99
N ILE A 7 -1.66 -4.48 20.95
CA ILE A 7 -2.94 -3.78 20.78
C ILE A 7 -3.81 -4.11 21.99
N THR A 8 -4.15 -3.10 22.78
CA THR A 8 -5.12 -3.23 23.88
C THR A 8 -6.54 -3.08 23.31
N LEU A 9 -7.38 -4.07 23.59
CA LEU A 9 -8.75 -4.16 23.14
C LEU A 9 -9.70 -3.54 24.17
N ALA A 10 -10.96 -3.33 23.77
CA ALA A 10 -11.94 -2.63 24.60
C ALA A 10 -12.35 -3.39 25.89
N ASP A 11 -12.10 -4.70 25.94
CA ASP A 11 -12.31 -5.57 27.10
C ASP A 11 -11.02 -5.76 27.93
N ASP A 12 -10.05 -4.85 27.76
CA ASP A 12 -8.70 -4.89 28.35
C ASP A 12 -7.85 -6.12 27.96
N SER A 13 -8.34 -6.95 27.03
CA SER A 13 -7.51 -8.02 26.46
C SER A 13 -6.43 -7.45 25.56
N VAL A 14 -5.32 -8.17 25.44
CA VAL A 14 -4.13 -7.74 24.73
C VAL A 14 -3.87 -8.67 23.57
N LEU A 15 -3.97 -8.14 22.34
CA LEU A 15 -3.53 -8.83 21.13
C LEU A 15 -2.08 -8.45 20.86
N GLU A 16 -1.21 -9.45 20.83
CA GLU A 16 0.19 -9.33 20.45
C GLU A 16 0.35 -9.87 19.03
N VAL A 17 0.94 -9.05 18.16
CA VAL A 17 1.26 -9.40 16.78
C VAL A 17 2.76 -9.39 16.64
N GLU A 18 3.36 -10.57 16.49
CA GLU A 18 4.79 -10.72 16.31
C GLU A 18 5.11 -10.93 14.83
N HIS A 19 5.85 -9.99 14.25
CA HIS A 19 6.37 -10.10 12.90
C HIS A 19 7.80 -10.60 12.98
N ASP A 20 8.02 -11.85 12.59
CA ASP A 20 9.37 -12.33 12.38
C ASP A 20 9.92 -11.79 11.05
N GLY A 21 11.23 -11.82 10.92
CA GLY A 21 11.91 -11.45 9.70
C GLY A 21 13.39 -11.22 9.94
N ASP A 22 14.09 -11.15 8.83
CA ASP A 22 15.53 -11.00 8.82
C ASP A 22 15.98 -9.95 7.81
N TRP A 23 17.09 -9.32 8.15
CA TRP A 23 17.82 -8.48 7.23
C TRP A 23 18.69 -9.36 6.35
N VAL A 24 18.31 -9.49 5.09
CA VAL A 24 19.07 -10.25 4.10
C VAL A 24 19.84 -9.28 3.23
N GLN A 25 21.16 -9.43 3.25
CA GLN A 25 22.03 -8.84 2.24
C GLN A 25 22.17 -9.84 1.09
N SER A 26 21.98 -9.38 -0.14
CA SER A 26 22.16 -10.19 -1.34
C SER A 26 23.09 -9.48 -2.30
N ASP A 27 24.15 -10.17 -2.70
CA ASP A 27 25.07 -9.71 -3.74
C ASP A 27 24.60 -10.15 -5.14
N MET A 28 23.38 -10.69 -5.26
CA MET A 28 22.81 -11.08 -6.55
C MET A 28 22.48 -9.85 -7.40
N PRO A 29 22.79 -9.88 -8.71
CA PRO A 29 22.42 -8.80 -9.62
C PRO A 29 20.91 -8.51 -9.60
N GLN A 30 20.56 -7.24 -9.41
CA GLN A 30 19.19 -6.74 -9.46
C GLN A 30 19.01 -5.87 -10.71
N PRO A 31 17.78 -5.72 -11.24
CA PRO A 31 17.50 -4.71 -12.26
C PRO A 31 18.02 -3.32 -11.83
N ASP A 32 18.71 -2.63 -12.72
CA ASP A 32 19.15 -1.26 -12.46
C ASP A 32 18.05 -0.25 -12.83
N PRO A 33 17.47 0.48 -11.86
CA PRO A 33 16.42 1.46 -12.13
C PRO A 33 16.85 2.63 -13.01
N ARG A 34 18.17 2.83 -13.16
CA ARG A 34 18.75 3.88 -14.01
C ARG A 34 19.16 3.34 -15.38
N TRP A 35 18.93 2.06 -15.67
CA TRP A 35 19.34 1.46 -16.92
C TRP A 35 18.63 2.13 -18.10
N ARG A 36 19.45 2.49 -19.09
CA ARG A 36 19.03 2.97 -20.41
C ARG A 36 19.98 2.38 -21.45
N ALA A 37 19.45 2.00 -22.60
CA ALA A 37 20.23 1.53 -23.73
C ALA A 37 19.56 1.92 -25.05
N THR A 38 20.33 1.96 -26.13
CA THR A 38 19.82 2.12 -27.49
C THR A 38 20.30 0.92 -28.30
N ASP A 39 19.38 0.24 -28.99
CA ASP A 39 19.71 -0.91 -29.84
C ASP A 39 20.40 -0.48 -31.15
N SER A 40 20.86 -1.43 -31.97
CA SER A 40 21.53 -1.13 -33.24
C SER A 40 20.64 -0.45 -34.29
N ASN A 41 19.32 -0.52 -34.09
CA ASN A 41 18.30 0.11 -34.94
C ASN A 41 17.91 1.51 -34.44
N GLY A 42 18.48 1.98 -33.33
CA GLY A 42 18.20 3.30 -32.76
C GLY A 42 16.99 3.35 -31.83
N HIS A 43 16.38 2.22 -31.44
CA HIS A 43 15.30 2.23 -30.45
C HIS A 43 15.85 2.35 -29.03
N GLU A 44 15.25 3.24 -28.24
CA GLU A 44 15.61 3.41 -26.84
C GLU A 44 14.89 2.40 -25.94
N HIS A 45 15.61 1.95 -24.92
CA HIS A 45 15.15 1.03 -23.89
C HIS A 45 15.48 1.59 -22.52
N TYR A 46 14.62 1.33 -21.54
CA TYR A 46 14.79 1.82 -20.19
C TYR A 46 14.08 0.92 -19.19
N TYR A 47 14.51 1.02 -17.93
CA TYR A 47 13.79 0.44 -16.80
C TYR A 47 12.61 1.34 -16.41
N ALA A 48 11.43 0.75 -16.16
CA ALA A 48 10.25 1.41 -15.62
C ALA A 48 9.82 0.79 -14.29
N GLU A 49 9.31 1.62 -13.37
CA GLU A 49 8.63 1.13 -12.19
C GLU A 49 7.21 0.69 -12.56
N GLY A 50 6.84 -0.55 -12.21
CA GLY A 50 5.52 -1.10 -12.52
C GLY A 50 5.52 -2.61 -12.71
N SER A 51 4.42 -3.13 -13.24
CA SER A 51 4.26 -4.54 -13.59
C SER A 51 5.13 -4.94 -14.79
N ASP A 52 5.33 -4.03 -15.75
CA ASP A 52 6.24 -4.21 -16.89
C ASP A 52 7.51 -3.37 -16.69
N ARG A 53 8.56 -4.01 -16.20
CA ARG A 53 9.84 -3.34 -15.89
C ARG A 53 10.61 -2.88 -17.12
N TYR A 54 10.32 -3.45 -18.29
CA TYR A 54 11.00 -3.17 -19.55
C TYR A 54 9.97 -2.98 -20.68
N PRO A 55 9.24 -1.85 -20.70
CA PRO A 55 8.05 -1.67 -21.53
C PRO A 55 8.32 -1.74 -23.05
N THR A 56 9.57 -1.53 -23.46
CA THR A 56 10.01 -1.59 -24.86
C THR A 56 10.52 -2.98 -25.27
N LEU A 57 10.63 -3.91 -24.32
CA LEU A 57 11.17 -5.24 -24.52
C LEU A 57 10.10 -6.31 -24.29
N GLU A 58 10.27 -7.45 -24.93
CA GLU A 58 9.50 -8.68 -24.71
C GLU A 58 10.45 -9.76 -24.19
N LEU A 59 10.02 -10.49 -23.16
CA LEU A 59 10.76 -11.66 -22.67
C LEU A 59 10.42 -12.84 -23.58
N VAL A 60 11.41 -13.33 -24.32
CA VAL A 60 11.31 -14.46 -25.22
C VAL A 60 11.92 -15.69 -24.55
N PHE A 61 11.23 -16.81 -24.66
CA PHE A 61 11.67 -18.10 -24.15
C PHE A 61 12.18 -18.96 -25.30
N GLY A 62 13.33 -19.61 -25.10
CA GLY A 62 13.87 -20.59 -26.04
C GLY A 62 13.10 -21.91 -26.03
N GLU A 63 13.51 -22.82 -26.90
CA GLU A 63 13.04 -24.21 -26.84
C GLU A 63 13.57 -24.87 -25.56
N PRO A 64 12.73 -25.63 -24.83
CA PRO A 64 13.20 -26.44 -23.71
C PRO A 64 14.25 -27.46 -24.15
N TYR A 65 15.25 -27.71 -23.31
CA TYR A 65 16.28 -28.71 -23.54
C TYR A 65 16.58 -29.52 -22.28
N TRP A 66 16.91 -30.80 -22.46
CA TRP A 66 17.37 -31.65 -21.37
C TRP A 66 18.85 -31.39 -21.06
N CYS A 67 19.18 -31.20 -19.79
CA CYS A 67 20.55 -31.06 -19.32
C CYS A 67 21.00 -32.33 -18.59
N GLU A 68 22.01 -33.01 -19.14
CA GLU A 68 22.52 -34.27 -18.58
C GLU A 68 23.21 -34.10 -17.21
N ASP A 69 23.74 -32.91 -16.92
CA ASP A 69 24.50 -32.66 -15.69
C ASP A 69 23.59 -32.56 -14.46
N CYS A 70 22.47 -31.84 -14.56
CA CYS A 70 21.48 -31.73 -13.49
C CYS A 70 20.37 -32.80 -13.59
N ARG A 71 20.25 -33.48 -14.74
CA ARG A 71 19.17 -34.41 -15.07
C ARG A 71 17.80 -33.75 -14.96
N ASP A 72 17.67 -32.57 -15.56
CA ASP A 72 16.44 -31.78 -15.55
C ASP A 72 16.25 -31.03 -16.89
N GLU A 73 15.00 -30.62 -17.15
CA GLU A 73 14.65 -29.80 -18.32
C GLU A 73 14.88 -28.31 -18.01
N HIS A 74 15.57 -27.63 -18.92
CA HIS A 74 15.86 -26.21 -18.84
C HIS A 74 15.24 -25.44 -19.99
N GLN A 75 14.99 -24.16 -19.76
CA GLN A 75 14.57 -23.23 -20.79
C GLN A 75 15.30 -21.90 -20.62
N ASP A 76 16.07 -21.52 -21.64
CA ASP A 76 16.72 -20.23 -21.68
C ASP A 76 15.69 -19.12 -21.97
N ASN A 77 15.97 -17.91 -21.50
CA ASN A 77 15.18 -16.73 -21.84
C ASN A 77 16.08 -15.52 -22.12
N TRP A 78 15.58 -14.59 -22.92
CA TRP A 78 16.25 -13.32 -23.23
C TRP A 78 15.22 -12.25 -23.54
N TYR A 79 15.65 -10.98 -23.55
CA TYR A 79 14.78 -9.88 -23.95
C TYR A 79 15.02 -9.51 -25.41
N GLU A 80 13.94 -9.23 -26.13
CA GLU A 80 13.99 -8.68 -27.50
C GLU A 80 13.28 -7.34 -27.57
N CYS A 81 13.78 -6.44 -28.41
CA CYS A 81 13.07 -5.22 -28.78
C CYS A 81 11.73 -5.57 -29.43
N ARG A 82 10.63 -5.01 -28.92
CA ARG A 82 9.27 -5.25 -29.45
C ARG A 82 9.10 -4.81 -30.91
N GLN A 83 9.94 -3.90 -31.40
CA GLN A 83 9.82 -3.33 -32.75
C GLN A 83 10.66 -4.10 -33.78
N CYS A 84 11.95 -4.31 -33.51
CA CYS A 84 12.88 -4.92 -34.48
C CYS A 84 13.34 -6.34 -34.12
N ARG A 85 12.91 -6.89 -32.97
CA ARG A 85 13.32 -8.21 -32.46
C ARG A 85 14.81 -8.36 -32.12
N GLU A 86 15.55 -7.25 -32.06
CA GLU A 86 16.95 -7.30 -31.64
C GLU A 86 17.06 -7.77 -30.19
N LYS A 87 17.99 -8.70 -29.90
CA LYS A 87 18.25 -9.17 -28.54
C LYS A 87 18.91 -8.06 -27.72
N VAL A 88 18.29 -7.69 -26.61
CA VAL A 88 18.76 -6.64 -25.70
C VAL A 88 19.00 -7.25 -24.33
N ARG A 89 20.12 -6.91 -23.70
CA ARG A 89 20.41 -7.33 -22.33
C ARG A 89 20.17 -6.16 -21.37
N PRO A 90 19.13 -6.23 -20.50
CA PRO A 90 18.95 -5.23 -19.47
C PRO A 90 20.16 -5.13 -18.55
N GLY A 91 20.49 -3.91 -18.14
CA GLY A 91 21.54 -3.66 -17.17
C GLY A 91 21.11 -4.10 -15.77
N THR A 92 22.07 -4.64 -15.04
CA THR A 92 21.89 -5.01 -13.64
C THR A 92 22.88 -4.25 -12.77
N ARG A 93 22.53 -4.11 -11.50
CA ARG A 93 23.40 -3.55 -10.46
C ARG A 93 23.40 -4.46 -9.25
N ILE A 94 24.49 -4.46 -8.50
CA ILE A 94 24.54 -5.09 -7.18
C ILE A 94 24.07 -4.04 -6.17
N ASP A 95 23.00 -4.36 -5.44
CA ASP A 95 22.48 -3.54 -4.35
C ASP A 95 22.72 -4.28 -3.04
N SER A 96 23.88 -4.00 -2.43
CA SER A 96 24.32 -4.63 -1.17
C SER A 96 23.61 -4.06 0.06
N THR A 97 22.63 -3.17 -0.11
CA THR A 97 21.84 -2.65 1.00
C THR A 97 21.01 -3.79 1.60
N PRO A 98 21.16 -4.11 2.89
CA PRO A 98 20.34 -5.14 3.52
C PRO A 98 18.85 -4.81 3.39
N LYS A 99 18.07 -5.80 2.98
CA LYS A 99 16.61 -5.67 2.84
C LYS A 99 15.93 -6.53 3.90
N TRP A 100 14.94 -5.95 4.56
CA TRP A 100 14.09 -6.70 5.47
C TRP A 100 13.19 -7.64 4.68
N ILE A 101 13.32 -8.95 4.91
CA ILE A 101 12.40 -9.94 4.39
C ILE A 101 11.48 -10.33 5.53
N ALA A 102 10.19 -10.08 5.35
CA ALA A 102 9.18 -10.45 6.33
C ALA A 102 9.09 -11.98 6.40
N GLY A 103 9.22 -12.51 7.62
CA GLY A 103 8.99 -13.90 7.96
C GLY A 103 7.53 -14.16 8.33
N PRO A 104 7.25 -15.31 8.96
CA PRO A 104 5.93 -15.61 9.49
C PRO A 104 5.46 -14.54 10.49
N THR A 105 4.15 -14.32 10.54
CA THR A 105 3.52 -13.48 11.57
C THR A 105 2.77 -14.39 12.54
N TYR A 106 3.02 -14.19 13.83
CA TYR A 106 2.40 -14.91 14.93
C TYR A 106 1.46 -14.00 15.70
N TYR A 107 0.38 -14.57 16.25
CA TYR A 107 -0.64 -13.84 16.98
C TYR A 107 -0.87 -14.51 18.33
N SER A 108 -0.93 -13.71 19.38
CA SER A 108 -1.27 -14.16 20.72
C SER A 108 -2.31 -13.26 21.35
N LEU A 109 -3.29 -13.83 22.04
CA LEU A 109 -4.28 -13.09 22.81
C LEU A 109 -4.06 -13.38 24.30
N ASN A 110 -3.72 -12.34 25.07
CA ASN A 110 -3.35 -12.45 26.48
C ASN A 110 -2.23 -13.48 26.73
N GLY A 111 -1.25 -13.55 25.82
CA GLY A 111 -0.14 -14.50 25.87
C GLY A 111 -0.44 -15.91 25.33
N GLU A 112 -1.69 -16.22 24.98
CA GLU A 112 -2.06 -17.50 24.39
C GLU A 112 -2.04 -17.44 22.85
N PRO A 113 -1.33 -18.34 22.14
CA PRO A 113 -1.29 -18.33 20.69
C PRO A 113 -2.67 -18.52 20.07
N ILE A 114 -2.99 -17.71 19.05
CA ILE A 114 -4.22 -17.81 18.27
C ILE A 114 -3.92 -17.95 16.77
N GLY A 115 -4.86 -18.54 16.04
CA GLY A 115 -4.78 -18.62 14.58
C GLY A 115 -4.99 -17.26 13.91
N LYS A 116 -4.44 -17.10 12.70
CA LYS A 116 -4.57 -15.87 11.90
C LYS A 116 -6.02 -15.43 11.71
N GLU A 117 -6.92 -16.36 11.36
CA GLU A 117 -8.33 -16.05 11.16
C GLU A 117 -8.97 -15.41 12.39
N ARG A 118 -8.69 -15.95 13.58
CA ARG A 118 -9.19 -15.39 14.84
C ARG A 118 -8.59 -14.01 15.12
N ALA A 119 -7.32 -13.79 14.81
CA ALA A 119 -6.68 -12.49 14.97
C ALA A 119 -7.28 -11.45 14.01
N ASP A 120 -7.53 -11.82 12.75
CA ASP A 120 -8.14 -10.97 11.73
C ASP A 120 -9.57 -10.54 12.16
N GLU A 121 -10.36 -11.44 12.74
CA GLU A 121 -11.69 -11.12 13.31
C GLU A 121 -11.61 -10.06 14.42
N ILE A 122 -10.66 -10.24 15.34
CA ILE A 122 -10.43 -9.34 16.48
C ILE A 122 -10.00 -7.95 15.98
N LEU A 123 -9.07 -7.90 15.04
CA LEU A 123 -8.59 -6.66 14.42
C LEU A 123 -9.71 -5.93 13.68
N ALA A 124 -10.51 -6.65 12.89
CA ALA A 124 -11.64 -6.08 12.16
C ALA A 124 -12.69 -5.49 13.11
N GLU A 125 -13.01 -6.17 14.21
CA GLU A 125 -13.91 -5.64 15.24
C GLU A 125 -13.32 -4.42 15.94
N ALA A 126 -12.03 -4.46 16.30
CA ALA A 126 -11.35 -3.34 16.93
C ALA A 126 -11.38 -2.09 16.03
N TRP A 127 -11.09 -2.25 14.73
CA TRP A 127 -11.20 -1.17 13.75
C TRP A 127 -12.61 -0.67 13.58
N ARG A 128 -13.61 -1.57 13.48
CA ARG A 128 -15.02 -1.16 13.39
C ARG A 128 -15.45 -0.34 14.61
N ARG A 129 -15.06 -0.74 15.83
CA ARG A 129 -15.35 0.02 17.05
C ARG A 129 -14.61 1.36 17.10
N ALA A 130 -13.34 1.39 16.71
CA ALA A 130 -12.58 2.63 16.61
C ALA A 130 -13.23 3.60 15.61
N ASP A 131 -13.63 3.09 14.45
CA ASP A 131 -14.40 3.82 13.45
C ASP A 131 -15.73 4.32 13.99
N GLU A 132 -16.47 3.50 14.74
CA GLU A 132 -17.76 3.87 15.32
C GLU A 132 -17.62 4.93 16.42
N ALA A 133 -16.64 4.77 17.31
CA ALA A 133 -16.27 5.77 18.32
C ALA A 133 -15.83 7.09 17.68
N ALA A 134 -15.08 7.03 16.57
CA ALA A 134 -14.69 8.18 15.76
C ALA A 134 -15.89 8.78 15.01
N LYS A 135 -16.84 7.96 14.55
CA LYS A 135 -18.08 8.42 13.91
C LYS A 135 -19.03 9.10 14.89
N ILE A 136 -18.92 8.86 16.21
CA ILE A 136 -19.91 9.35 17.18
C ILE A 136 -19.49 10.63 17.92
N SER A 137 -18.21 10.96 18.13
CA SER A 137 -17.90 11.82 19.29
C SER A 137 -17.44 13.27 19.09
N SER A 138 -17.26 13.82 17.88
CA SER A 138 -16.97 15.27 17.80
C SER A 138 -17.56 15.99 16.59
N ARG A 139 -18.15 17.16 16.86
CA ARG A 139 -18.32 18.24 15.89
C ARG A 139 -16.93 18.54 15.34
N PRO A 140 -16.72 18.59 14.01
CA PRO A 140 -15.41 18.94 13.49
C PRO A 140 -14.97 20.28 14.09
N ALA A 141 -13.67 20.41 14.39
CA ALA A 141 -13.15 21.65 14.92
C ALA A 141 -13.42 22.79 13.93
N ILE A 142 -13.69 23.99 14.45
CA ILE A 142 -13.77 25.20 13.63
C ILE A 142 -12.47 25.35 12.85
N GLY A 143 -12.58 25.63 11.55
CA GLY A 143 -11.46 25.69 10.61
C GLY A 143 -11.15 24.37 9.89
N THR A 144 -11.81 23.25 10.24
CA THR A 144 -11.61 21.97 9.54
C THR A 144 -12.19 22.05 8.13
N ARG A 145 -11.39 21.70 7.11
CA ARG A 145 -11.85 21.55 5.73
C ARG A 145 -12.39 20.15 5.51
N VAL A 146 -13.56 20.05 4.90
CA VAL A 146 -14.26 18.79 4.63
C VAL A 146 -14.86 18.82 3.23
N GLY A 147 -14.93 17.66 2.58
CA GLY A 147 -15.70 17.51 1.36
C GLY A 147 -17.19 17.48 1.68
N LEU A 148 -17.99 18.19 0.89
CA LEU A 148 -19.45 18.14 0.92
C LEU A 148 -19.97 18.15 -0.51
N ASP A 149 -20.56 17.03 -0.94
CA ASP A 149 -20.94 16.78 -2.34
C ASP A 149 -19.71 16.99 -3.25
N ASP A 150 -19.79 17.85 -4.27
CA ASP A 150 -18.67 18.16 -5.19
C ASP A 150 -17.83 19.39 -4.75
N ALA A 151 -18.01 19.87 -3.52
CA ALA A 151 -17.36 21.08 -3.02
C ALA A 151 -16.48 20.82 -1.79
N THR A 152 -15.46 21.67 -1.60
CA THR A 152 -14.74 21.76 -0.33
C THR A 152 -15.36 22.86 0.52
N VAL A 153 -15.63 22.53 1.78
CA VAL A 153 -16.21 23.48 2.73
C VAL A 153 -15.38 23.55 3.99
N THR A 154 -15.35 24.72 4.62
CA THR A 154 -14.67 24.96 5.89
C THR A 154 -15.70 25.04 7.02
N VAL A 155 -15.48 24.29 8.10
CA VAL A 155 -16.35 24.34 9.28
C VAL A 155 -16.16 25.67 10.01
N VAL A 156 -17.24 26.42 10.19
CA VAL A 156 -17.23 27.75 10.81
C VAL A 156 -17.97 27.74 12.16
N PRO A 157 -17.79 28.76 13.02
CA PRO A 157 -18.56 28.86 14.25
C PRO A 157 -20.05 28.77 13.94
N THR A 158 -20.73 27.80 14.55
CA THR A 158 -22.18 27.64 14.40
C THR A 158 -22.86 28.42 15.52
N ALA A 159 -24.01 29.05 15.25
CA ALA A 159 -24.77 29.77 16.26
C ALA A 159 -25.05 28.89 17.48
N ASP A 160 -25.03 29.48 18.69
CA ASP A 160 -25.26 28.77 19.95
C ASP A 160 -26.66 28.13 20.03
N SER A 161 -27.60 28.62 19.22
CA SER A 161 -28.96 28.07 19.09
C SER A 161 -29.07 26.85 18.18
N ALA A 162 -28.00 26.48 17.47
CA ALA A 162 -28.02 25.36 16.55
C ALA A 162 -27.93 24.02 17.30
N PRO A 163 -28.71 22.99 16.91
CA PRO A 163 -28.62 21.66 17.48
C PRO A 163 -27.19 21.11 17.41
N GLY A 164 -26.77 20.36 18.44
CA GLY A 164 -25.45 19.69 18.45
C GLY A 164 -25.25 18.67 17.32
N SER A 165 -26.33 18.31 16.61
CA SER A 165 -26.33 17.46 15.42
C SER A 165 -26.09 18.21 14.11
N GLU A 166 -25.90 19.52 14.14
CA GLU A 166 -25.69 20.36 12.96
C GLU A 166 -24.38 21.13 13.05
N VAL A 167 -23.85 21.57 11.91
CA VAL A 167 -22.65 22.41 11.84
C VAL A 167 -22.79 23.39 10.68
N THR A 168 -22.39 24.63 10.91
CA THR A 168 -22.30 25.62 9.85
C THR A 168 -20.99 25.43 9.10
N VAL A 169 -21.09 25.34 7.79
CA VAL A 169 -19.97 25.26 6.87
C VAL A 169 -19.97 26.45 5.93
N MET A 170 -18.80 26.82 5.43
CA MET A 170 -18.60 27.85 4.42
C MET A 170 -18.00 27.22 3.16
N PHE A 171 -18.63 27.41 2.01
CA PHE A 171 -18.16 26.87 0.73
C PHE A 171 -16.94 27.63 0.22
N ASP A 172 -15.86 26.89 -0.04
CA ASP A 172 -14.63 27.47 -0.55
C ASP A 172 -14.85 27.99 -1.98
N GLY A 173 -14.51 29.26 -2.22
CA GLY A 173 -14.66 29.93 -3.51
C GLY A 173 -15.90 30.83 -3.63
N THR A 174 -17.02 30.48 -2.99
CA THR A 174 -18.23 31.33 -2.99
C THR A 174 -18.40 32.12 -1.69
N GLY A 175 -17.87 31.60 -0.57
CA GLY A 175 -18.10 32.19 0.76
C GLY A 175 -19.53 32.00 1.27
N ALA A 176 -20.37 31.23 0.56
CA ALA A 176 -21.72 30.92 1.01
C ALA A 176 -21.67 30.07 2.28
N MET A 177 -22.55 30.36 3.24
CA MET A 177 -22.66 29.60 4.49
C MET A 177 -23.93 28.77 4.51
N GLU A 178 -23.82 27.53 4.97
CA GLU A 178 -24.95 26.61 5.10
C GLU A 178 -24.84 25.86 6.43
N THR A 179 -25.95 25.72 7.14
CA THR A 179 -26.02 24.81 8.30
C THR A 179 -26.44 23.45 7.79
N VAL A 180 -25.57 22.48 7.94
CA VAL A 180 -25.78 21.10 7.47
C VAL A 180 -25.79 20.14 8.64
N SER A 181 -26.55 19.06 8.51
CA SER A 181 -26.53 17.99 9.51
C SER A 181 -25.17 17.29 9.51
N LEU A 182 -24.68 16.90 10.68
CA LEU A 182 -23.47 16.09 10.80
C LEU A 182 -23.60 14.78 10.02
N THR A 183 -24.81 14.24 9.86
CA THR A 183 -25.08 13.05 9.04
C THR A 183 -24.76 13.28 7.56
N ARG A 184 -25.18 14.41 6.97
CA ARG A 184 -24.88 14.75 5.57
C ARG A 184 -23.38 14.94 5.38
N LEU A 185 -22.74 15.66 6.29
CA LEU A 185 -21.30 15.93 6.25
C LEU A 185 -20.46 14.65 6.43
N ARG A 186 -20.97 13.66 7.17
CA ARG A 186 -20.35 12.33 7.34
C ARG A 186 -20.56 11.41 6.14
N ALA A 187 -21.64 11.56 5.37
CA ALA A 187 -21.93 10.70 4.22
C ALA A 187 -20.88 10.83 3.11
N VAL A 188 -20.22 11.99 3.03
CA VAL A 188 -19.20 12.32 2.01
C VAL A 188 -17.79 11.83 2.41
N ARG A 189 -17.61 11.38 3.66
CA ARG A 189 -16.33 10.93 4.21
C ARG A 189 -16.07 9.42 4.05
N ARG A 190 -17.03 8.67 3.48
CA ARG A 190 -16.87 7.26 3.10
C ARG A 190 -16.39 7.16 1.66
#